data_AF-A0AAD6KSC5-F1
#
_entry.id   AF-A0AAD6KSC5-F1
#
_cell.length_a   1.000
_cell.length_b   1.000
_cell.length_c   1.000
_cell.angle_alpha   90.00
_cell.angle_beta   90.00
_cell.angle_gamma   90.00
#
_symmetry.space_group_name_H-M   'P 1'
#
loop_
_entity.id
_entity.type
_entity.pdbx_description
1 polymer ?
#
loop_
_entity_poly.entity_id
_entity_poly.type
_entity_poly.pdbx_seq_one_letter_code
_entity_poly.pdbx_strand_id
1 'polypeptide(L)'
;MALSVDRYRSGLIEMDRSERSKRFESTAAVKLQKVYRSYRTRRRLADSAVVAEELWWQALDYARLNHSTVSFFSFDKPETAASRWSRISLNASKVGKGLGKDAKAQKLAFQHWIEAIDPRHRYGHNLNFYYEEWCKADALQPFFYWYEYRLDIGDGKEIDLKVCPRIKLCQECIQYLGPQEREQYEYIIAEGTVVHKQNGNLLDTNQGLEASKWIFVMSTYRKLYAGEKKKGAFHHSSFLAGGTTLATGRLTAENGKLRVRMP
;
A
#
# COMPACT_ATOMS: atom_id res chain seq x y z
N MET A 1 -59.46 15.30 61.25
CA MET A 1 -58.01 14.99 61.29
C MET A 1 -57.54 14.01 60.20
N ALA A 2 -58.37 13.10 59.68
CA ALA A 2 -57.95 12.09 58.69
C ALA A 2 -57.52 12.67 57.30
N LEU A 3 -58.20 13.70 56.78
CA LEU A 3 -57.94 14.27 55.44
C LEU A 3 -56.60 15.03 55.28
N SER A 4 -55.88 15.30 56.37
CA SER A 4 -54.57 15.97 56.36
C SER A 4 -53.44 14.94 56.24
N VAL A 5 -53.60 13.78 56.87
CA VAL A 5 -52.60 12.70 56.89
C VAL A 5 -52.50 12.02 55.52
N ASP A 6 -53.63 11.80 54.83
CA ASP A 6 -53.63 11.18 53.49
C ASP A 6 -52.98 12.06 52.42
N ARG A 7 -53.16 13.39 52.49
CA ARG A 7 -52.48 14.32 51.57
C ARG A 7 -50.98 14.36 51.79
N TYR A 8 -50.52 14.33 53.04
CA TYR A 8 -49.10 14.25 53.37
C TYR A 8 -48.48 12.94 52.88
N ARG A 9 -49.21 11.83 53.03
CA ARG A 9 -48.77 10.49 52.60
C ARG A 9 -48.72 10.38 51.07
N SER A 10 -49.68 10.98 50.35
CA SER A 10 -49.67 11.05 48.88
C SER A 10 -48.48 11.86 48.34
N GLY A 11 -48.18 13.02 48.96
CA GLY A 11 -47.04 13.85 48.57
C GLY A 11 -45.69 13.16 48.78
N LEU A 12 -45.52 12.40 49.87
CA LEU A 12 -44.32 11.60 50.12
C LEU A 12 -44.11 10.49 49.07
N ILE A 13 -45.19 9.86 48.59
CA ILE A 13 -45.14 8.81 47.56
C ILE A 13 -44.77 9.39 46.18
N GLU A 14 -45.29 10.56 45.84
CA GLU A 14 -44.91 11.25 44.60
C GLU A 14 -43.46 11.74 44.62
N MET A 15 -42.99 12.23 45.76
CA MET A 15 -41.59 12.64 45.94
C MET A 15 -40.65 11.44 45.78
N ASP A 16 -40.94 10.31 46.44
CA ASP A 16 -40.17 9.07 46.31
C ASP A 16 -40.17 8.53 44.87
N ARG A 17 -41.32 8.57 44.16
CA ARG A 17 -41.39 8.19 42.73
C ARG A 17 -40.56 9.10 41.83
N SER A 18 -40.59 10.41 42.05
CA SER A 18 -39.79 11.39 41.30
C SER A 18 -38.29 11.19 41.54
N GLU A 19 -37.89 10.96 42.79
CA GLU A 19 -36.50 10.67 43.16
C GLU A 19 -36.01 9.35 42.59
N ARG A 20 -36.87 8.31 42.58
CA ARG A 20 -36.61 7.03 41.91
C ARG A 20 -36.44 7.23 40.41
N SER A 21 -37.31 8.00 39.75
CA SER A 21 -37.22 8.29 38.31
C SER A 21 -35.91 9.00 37.96
N LYS A 22 -35.56 10.06 38.70
CA LYS A 22 -34.28 10.78 38.54
C LYS A 22 -33.07 9.87 38.75
N ARG A 23 -33.14 8.95 39.71
CA ARG A 23 -32.09 7.96 39.98
C ARG A 23 -31.99 6.91 38.86
N PHE A 24 -33.13 6.48 38.30
CA PHE A 24 -33.18 5.59 37.14
C PHE A 24 -32.62 6.27 35.88
N GLU A 25 -33.01 7.51 35.59
CA GLU A 25 -32.48 8.32 34.49
C GLU A 25 -30.97 8.55 34.62
N SER A 26 -30.49 8.91 35.81
CA SER A 26 -29.05 9.04 36.11
C SER A 26 -28.30 7.71 35.89
N THR A 27 -28.88 6.60 36.33
CA THR A 27 -28.29 5.27 36.13
C THR A 27 -28.25 4.87 34.65
N ALA A 28 -29.32 5.18 33.89
CA ALA A 28 -29.38 4.95 32.46
C ALA A 28 -28.36 5.80 31.69
N ALA A 29 -28.22 7.09 32.04
CA ALA A 29 -27.23 7.99 31.45
C ALA A 29 -25.79 7.50 31.70
N VAL A 30 -25.48 7.05 32.93
CA VAL A 30 -24.15 6.49 33.25
C VAL A 30 -23.88 5.20 32.46
N LYS A 31 -24.88 4.32 32.28
CA LYS A 31 -24.75 3.13 31.43
C LYS A 31 -24.45 3.51 29.97
N LEU A 32 -25.20 4.47 29.40
CA LEU A 32 -24.99 4.96 28.04
C LEU A 32 -23.57 5.53 27.88
N GLN A 33 -23.13 6.39 28.80
CA GLN A 33 -21.80 6.99 28.79
C GLN A 33 -20.69 5.92 28.89
N LYS A 34 -20.86 4.89 29.73
CA LYS A 34 -19.90 3.78 29.83
C LYS A 34 -19.80 2.99 28.54
N VAL A 35 -20.95 2.66 27.93
CA VAL A 35 -20.99 1.96 26.62
C VAL A 35 -20.31 2.80 25.54
N TYR A 36 -20.62 4.11 25.47
CA TYR A 36 -20.03 5.01 24.49
C TYR A 36 -18.51 5.18 24.68
N ARG A 37 -18.04 5.35 25.93
CA ARG A 37 -16.60 5.41 26.24
C ARG A 37 -15.88 4.12 25.84
N SER A 38 -16.46 2.96 26.17
CA SER A 38 -15.91 1.66 25.78
C SER A 38 -15.86 1.48 24.26
N TYR A 39 -16.93 1.87 23.56
CA TYR A 39 -16.97 1.87 22.10
C TYR A 39 -15.88 2.76 21.50
N ARG A 40 -15.73 3.99 22.01
CA ARG A 40 -14.71 4.94 21.54
C ARG A 40 -13.29 4.41 21.74
N THR A 41 -13.00 3.78 22.87
CA THR A 41 -11.67 3.16 23.11
C THR A 41 -11.41 2.02 22.15
N ARG A 42 -12.38 1.12 21.94
CA ARG A 42 -12.25 0.01 20.98
C ARG A 42 -12.05 0.53 19.55
N ARG A 43 -12.78 1.58 19.16
CA ARG A 43 -12.62 2.20 17.84
C ARG A 43 -11.22 2.79 17.68
N ARG A 44 -10.73 3.55 18.67
CA ARG A 44 -9.36 4.09 18.67
C ARG A 44 -8.30 3.01 18.56
N LEU A 45 -8.43 1.91 19.32
CA LEU A 45 -7.49 0.79 19.25
C LEU A 45 -7.51 0.11 17.88
N ALA A 46 -8.69 -0.08 17.30
CA ALA A 46 -8.82 -0.61 15.94
C ALA A 46 -8.15 0.33 14.93
N ASP A 47 -8.41 1.64 15.01
CA ASP A 47 -7.80 2.64 14.13
C ASP A 47 -6.26 2.64 14.27
N SER A 48 -5.74 2.56 15.50
CA SER A 48 -4.30 2.43 15.76
C SER A 48 -3.71 1.12 15.25
N ALA A 49 -4.45 0.01 15.35
CA ALA A 49 -4.01 -1.28 14.82
C ALA A 49 -3.89 -1.26 13.29
N VAL A 50 -4.83 -0.60 12.59
CA VAL A 50 -4.77 -0.44 11.13
C VAL A 50 -3.55 0.41 10.72
N VAL A 51 -3.28 1.52 11.43
CA VAL A 51 -2.10 2.35 11.18
C VAL A 51 -0.81 1.59 11.44
N ALA A 52 -0.76 0.82 12.54
CA ALA A 52 0.38 -0.03 12.85
C ALA A 52 0.60 -1.08 11.75
N GLU A 53 -0.45 -1.81 11.36
CA GLU A 53 -0.38 -2.84 10.31
C GLU A 53 0.22 -2.29 9.00
N GLU A 54 -0.09 -1.04 8.65
CA GLU A 54 0.45 -0.40 7.45
C GLU A 54 1.93 0.01 7.59
N LEU A 55 2.32 0.63 8.71
CA LEU A 55 3.73 0.96 8.97
C LEU A 55 4.59 -0.31 9.04
N TRP A 56 4.03 -1.39 9.60
CA TRP A 56 4.70 -2.69 9.66
C TRP A 56 4.76 -3.36 8.29
N TRP A 57 3.79 -3.13 7.40
CA TRP A 57 3.80 -3.77 6.08
C TRP A 57 5.08 -3.44 5.29
N GLN A 58 5.50 -2.17 5.23
CA GLN A 58 6.73 -1.79 4.51
C GLN A 58 7.98 -2.43 5.14
N ALA A 59 8.07 -2.40 6.48
CA ALA A 59 9.20 -2.99 7.20
C ALA A 59 9.27 -4.51 7.04
N LEU A 60 8.12 -5.19 7.11
CA LEU A 60 8.00 -6.64 6.91
C LEU A 60 8.29 -7.03 5.46
N ASP A 61 7.80 -6.28 4.49
CA ASP A 61 8.06 -6.52 3.07
C ASP A 61 9.56 -6.35 2.77
N TYR A 62 10.18 -5.28 3.28
CA TYR A 62 11.63 -5.07 3.21
C TYR A 62 12.40 -6.24 3.83
N ALA A 63 12.12 -6.61 5.09
CA ALA A 63 12.82 -7.67 5.78
C ALA A 63 12.68 -9.02 5.06
N ARG A 64 11.47 -9.31 4.57
CA ARG A 64 11.15 -10.52 3.80
C ARG A 64 11.92 -10.57 2.49
N LEU A 65 11.90 -9.50 1.70
CA LEU A 65 12.62 -9.42 0.44
C LEU A 65 14.13 -9.49 0.66
N ASN A 66 14.65 -8.78 1.67
CA ASN A 66 16.07 -8.79 1.99
C ASN A 66 16.53 -10.21 2.36
N HIS A 67 15.75 -10.94 3.15
CA HIS A 67 16.03 -12.33 3.43
C HIS A 67 15.98 -13.20 2.16
N SER A 68 14.97 -13.04 1.29
CA SER A 68 14.77 -13.90 0.12
C SER A 68 15.61 -13.55 -1.11
N THR A 69 16.35 -12.44 -1.10
CA THR A 69 17.14 -11.97 -2.24
C THR A 69 18.59 -11.65 -1.92
N VAL A 70 18.90 -11.28 -0.67
CA VAL A 70 20.25 -10.87 -0.25
C VAL A 70 20.77 -11.84 0.81
N SER A 71 20.15 -11.86 1.99
CA SER A 71 20.74 -12.50 3.18
C SER A 71 20.70 -14.03 3.19
N PHE A 72 19.94 -14.67 2.30
CA PHE A 72 19.92 -16.14 2.21
C PHE A 72 21.27 -16.73 1.78
N PHE A 73 22.10 -15.95 1.08
CA PHE A 73 23.33 -16.45 0.50
C PHE A 73 24.48 -16.40 1.51
N SER A 74 25.11 -17.54 1.71
CA SER A 74 26.32 -17.71 2.52
C SER A 74 27.22 -18.73 1.84
N PHE A 75 28.47 -18.35 1.57
CA PHE A 75 29.46 -19.25 0.96
C PHE A 75 29.69 -20.52 1.79
N ASP A 76 29.66 -20.39 3.12
CA ASP A 76 29.94 -21.50 4.04
C ASP A 76 28.75 -22.45 4.24
N LYS A 77 27.54 -22.04 3.84
CA LYS A 77 26.29 -22.76 4.12
C LYS A 77 25.39 -22.80 2.88
N PRO A 78 25.49 -23.84 2.04
CA PRO A 78 24.63 -23.97 0.88
C PRO A 78 23.18 -24.17 1.30
N GLU A 79 22.25 -23.55 0.57
CA GLU A 79 20.82 -23.73 0.81
C GLU A 79 20.38 -25.16 0.50
N THR A 80 19.50 -25.71 1.35
CA THR A 80 18.78 -26.95 1.02
C THR A 80 17.83 -26.73 -0.16
N ALA A 81 17.49 -27.81 -0.88
CA ALA A 81 16.51 -27.73 -1.97
C ALA A 81 15.17 -27.15 -1.50
N ALA A 82 14.72 -27.52 -0.29
CA ALA A 82 13.50 -26.99 0.31
C ALA A 82 13.57 -25.47 0.55
N SER A 83 14.70 -24.96 1.06
CA SER A 83 14.92 -23.51 1.25
C SER A 83 14.87 -22.76 -0.09
N ARG A 84 15.55 -23.29 -1.10
CA ARG A 84 15.56 -22.71 -2.46
C ARG A 84 14.15 -22.62 -3.04
N TRP A 85 13.38 -23.70 -2.95
CA TRP A 85 11.99 -23.72 -3.43
C TRP A 85 11.09 -22.78 -2.65
N SER A 86 11.24 -22.71 -1.33
CA SER A 86 10.51 -21.76 -0.49
C SER A 86 10.79 -20.31 -0.92
N ARG A 87 12.07 -19.97 -1.10
CA ARG A 87 12.52 -18.64 -1.54
C ARG A 87 12.01 -18.26 -2.93
N ILE A 88 12.12 -19.15 -3.91
CA ILE A 88 11.60 -18.93 -5.27
C ILE A 88 10.09 -18.74 -5.23
N SER A 89 9.38 -19.57 -4.45
CA SER A 89 7.92 -19.46 -4.28
C SER A 89 7.53 -18.11 -3.65
N LEU A 90 8.34 -17.63 -2.69
CA LEU A 90 8.15 -16.34 -2.04
C LEU A 90 8.23 -15.18 -3.04
N ASN A 91 9.30 -15.14 -3.85
CA ASN A 91 9.52 -14.12 -4.86
C ASN A 91 8.46 -14.20 -5.97
N ALA A 92 8.12 -15.41 -6.42
CA ALA A 92 7.06 -15.63 -7.40
C ALA A 92 5.69 -15.17 -6.87
N SER A 93 5.40 -15.37 -5.59
CA SER A 93 4.15 -14.89 -4.97
C SER A 93 4.04 -13.36 -4.94
N LYS A 94 5.16 -12.65 -4.82
CA LYS A 94 5.22 -11.18 -4.86
C LYS A 94 4.85 -10.66 -6.25
N VAL A 95 5.52 -11.15 -7.28
CA VAL A 95 5.29 -10.74 -8.69
C VAL A 95 3.94 -11.25 -9.21
N GLY A 96 3.47 -12.39 -8.71
CA GLY A 96 2.19 -13.00 -9.06
C GLY A 96 1.01 -12.54 -8.20
N LYS A 97 1.18 -11.58 -7.29
CA LYS A 97 0.13 -11.15 -6.37
C LYS A 97 -1.07 -10.61 -7.15
N GLY A 98 -2.17 -11.35 -7.09
CA GLY A 98 -3.43 -11.04 -7.78
C GLY A 98 -3.70 -11.87 -9.04
N LEU A 99 -2.72 -12.62 -9.55
CA LEU A 99 -2.86 -13.35 -10.82
C LEU A 99 -4.04 -14.35 -10.81
N GLY A 100 -4.24 -15.06 -9.69
CA GLY A 100 -5.33 -16.02 -9.55
C GLY A 100 -6.73 -15.40 -9.38
N LYS A 101 -6.85 -14.06 -9.38
CA LYS A 101 -8.15 -13.38 -9.19
C LYS A 101 -8.91 -13.14 -10.50
N ASP A 102 -8.21 -13.04 -11.62
CA ASP A 102 -8.83 -12.80 -12.93
C ASP A 102 -7.93 -13.37 -14.05
N ALA A 103 -8.52 -14.07 -15.02
CA ALA A 103 -7.79 -14.67 -16.13
C ALA A 103 -7.09 -13.64 -17.04
N LYS A 104 -7.55 -12.38 -17.03
CA LYS A 104 -6.93 -11.27 -17.77
C LYS A 104 -5.84 -10.56 -16.99
N ALA A 105 -5.51 -11.00 -15.78
CA ALA A 105 -4.48 -10.38 -14.96
C ALA A 105 -3.10 -10.51 -15.62
N GLN A 106 -2.40 -9.38 -15.74
CA GLN A 106 -1.08 -9.27 -16.32
C GLN A 106 -0.06 -8.95 -15.23
N LYS A 107 1.06 -9.67 -15.25
CA LYS A 107 2.24 -9.40 -14.41
C LYS A 107 3.05 -8.25 -15.01
N LEU A 108 3.91 -7.66 -14.19
CA LEU A 108 4.96 -6.78 -14.69
C LEU A 108 5.83 -7.50 -15.73
N ALA A 109 6.25 -6.76 -16.75
CA ALA A 109 7.22 -7.25 -17.71
C ALA A 109 8.52 -7.65 -16.99
N PHE A 110 9.21 -8.65 -17.54
CA PHE A 110 10.45 -9.17 -16.97
C PHE A 110 11.52 -8.09 -16.74
N GLN A 111 11.58 -7.02 -17.52
CA GLN A 111 12.56 -5.95 -17.24
C GLN A 111 12.25 -5.15 -15.96
N HIS A 112 11.02 -5.24 -15.45
CA HIS A 112 10.54 -4.47 -14.29
C HIS A 112 10.21 -5.35 -13.08
N TRP A 113 10.17 -6.68 -13.22
CA TRP A 113 9.89 -7.57 -12.07
C TRP A 113 10.97 -7.51 -10.98
N ILE A 114 12.22 -7.15 -11.34
CA ILE A 114 13.36 -7.08 -10.43
C ILE A 114 13.17 -5.93 -9.45
N GLU A 115 12.50 -4.86 -9.85
CA GLU A 115 12.08 -3.77 -8.97
C GLU A 115 11.12 -4.26 -7.88
N ALA A 116 10.21 -5.19 -8.22
CA ALA A 116 9.22 -5.70 -7.29
C ALA A 116 9.80 -6.65 -6.22
N ILE A 117 10.94 -7.29 -6.51
CA ILE A 117 11.63 -8.19 -5.59
C ILE A 117 12.89 -7.57 -4.96
N ASP A 118 13.34 -6.41 -5.46
CA ASP A 118 14.39 -5.62 -4.82
C ASP A 118 13.88 -5.04 -3.50
N PRO A 119 14.54 -5.30 -2.35
CA PRO A 119 14.13 -4.73 -1.07
C PRO A 119 14.03 -3.20 -1.07
N ARG A 120 14.83 -2.54 -1.92
CA ARG A 120 14.85 -1.07 -2.03
C ARG A 120 13.92 -0.53 -3.11
N HIS A 121 13.34 -1.40 -3.93
CA HIS A 121 12.53 -1.04 -5.10
C HIS A 121 13.23 -0.04 -6.04
N ARG A 122 14.55 -0.19 -6.27
CA ARG A 122 15.29 0.62 -7.24
C ARG A 122 14.63 0.51 -8.62
N TYR A 123 14.68 1.59 -9.38
CA TYR A 123 13.97 1.70 -10.63
C TYR A 123 14.36 0.58 -11.61
N GLY A 124 13.39 -0.24 -12.02
CA GLY A 124 13.65 -1.50 -12.73
C GLY A 124 14.45 -1.34 -14.02
N HIS A 125 14.20 -0.24 -14.76
CA HIS A 125 14.96 0.05 -15.98
C HIS A 125 16.45 0.25 -15.71
N ASN A 126 16.79 0.98 -14.63
CA ASN A 126 18.18 1.21 -14.25
C ASN A 126 18.80 -0.07 -13.67
N LEU A 127 18.05 -0.83 -12.85
CA LEU A 127 18.50 -2.12 -12.32
C LEU A 127 18.85 -3.11 -13.43
N ASN A 128 18.11 -3.10 -14.54
CA ASN A 128 18.32 -4.04 -15.63
C ASN A 128 19.71 -3.89 -16.28
N PHE A 129 20.27 -2.67 -16.36
CA PHE A 129 21.65 -2.48 -16.84
C PHE A 129 22.65 -3.25 -16.00
N TYR A 130 22.49 -3.23 -14.67
CA TYR A 130 23.37 -3.95 -13.76
C TYR A 130 23.10 -5.46 -13.77
N TYR A 131 21.85 -5.86 -13.98
CA TYR A 131 21.49 -7.27 -14.15
C TYR A 131 22.16 -7.87 -15.40
N GLU A 132 22.20 -7.13 -16.51
CA GLU A 132 22.88 -7.56 -17.72
C GLU A 132 24.40 -7.71 -17.52
N GLU A 133 25.04 -6.83 -16.76
CA GLU A 133 26.45 -6.98 -16.40
C GLU A 133 26.70 -8.15 -15.44
N TRP A 134 25.80 -8.38 -14.48
CA TRP A 134 25.86 -9.56 -13.62
C TRP A 134 25.74 -10.86 -14.42
N CYS A 135 24.90 -10.91 -15.47
CA CYS A 135 24.80 -12.08 -16.36
C CYS A 135 26.08 -12.33 -17.16
N LYS A 136 26.91 -11.31 -17.41
CA LYS A 136 28.19 -11.43 -18.10
C LYS A 136 29.34 -11.78 -17.15
N ALA A 137 29.27 -11.29 -15.91
CA ALA A 137 30.18 -11.70 -14.86
C ALA A 137 29.93 -13.18 -14.56
N ASP A 138 30.97 -14.01 -14.56
CA ASP A 138 30.88 -15.40 -14.09
C ASP A 138 30.75 -15.42 -12.55
N ALA A 139 29.73 -14.75 -12.05
CA ALA A 139 29.50 -14.50 -10.64
C ALA A 139 28.75 -15.69 -10.04
N LEU A 140 29.38 -16.38 -9.09
CA LEU A 140 28.73 -17.43 -8.28
C LEU A 140 27.72 -16.86 -7.28
N GLN A 141 27.68 -15.53 -7.15
CA GLN A 141 26.83 -14.79 -6.22
C GLN A 141 25.48 -14.46 -6.85
N PRO A 142 24.36 -14.59 -6.12
CA PRO A 142 23.05 -14.09 -6.57
C PRO A 142 23.08 -12.60 -6.86
N PHE A 143 22.34 -12.14 -7.88
CA PHE A 143 22.36 -10.75 -8.36
C PHE A 143 22.30 -9.68 -7.26
N PHE A 144 21.30 -9.75 -6.37
CA PHE A 144 21.15 -8.72 -5.33
C PHE A 144 22.29 -8.78 -4.31
N TYR A 145 22.81 -9.96 -3.98
CA TYR A 145 24.00 -10.09 -3.13
C TYR A 145 25.25 -9.53 -3.80
N TRP A 146 25.48 -9.89 -5.06
CA TRP A 146 26.60 -9.42 -5.88
C TRP A 146 26.67 -7.90 -5.97
N TYR A 147 25.52 -7.25 -5.90
CA TYR A 147 25.38 -5.81 -6.09
C TYR A 147 25.17 -4.99 -4.80
N GLU A 148 24.77 -5.61 -3.67
CA GLU A 148 24.28 -4.88 -2.48
C GLU A 148 25.37 -4.00 -1.82
N TYR A 149 25.15 -2.68 -1.90
CA TYR A 149 26.06 -1.62 -1.47
C TYR A 149 26.23 -1.47 0.05
N ARG A 150 25.33 -1.97 0.89
CA ARG A 150 25.44 -1.70 2.34
C ARG A 150 26.58 -2.45 3.04
N LEU A 151 27.16 -3.45 2.39
CA LEU A 151 28.16 -4.31 3.02
C LEU A 151 29.49 -4.37 2.27
N ASP A 152 29.59 -3.85 1.05
CA ASP A 152 30.80 -3.96 0.20
C ASP A 152 31.33 -5.41 0.07
N ILE A 153 30.42 -6.41 0.08
CA ILE A 153 30.80 -7.84 0.09
C ILE A 153 30.77 -8.45 -1.32
N GLY A 154 29.87 -8.00 -2.19
CA GLY A 154 29.68 -8.60 -3.51
C GLY A 154 30.78 -8.21 -4.51
N ASP A 155 31.06 -9.09 -5.46
CA ASP A 155 32.13 -8.90 -6.46
C ASP A 155 31.82 -7.72 -7.42
N GLY A 156 30.54 -7.35 -7.55
CA GLY A 156 30.07 -6.25 -8.39
C GLY A 156 30.03 -4.88 -7.69
N LYS A 157 30.58 -4.75 -6.49
CA LYS A 157 30.49 -3.51 -5.69
C LYS A 157 31.18 -2.29 -6.32
N GLU A 158 32.24 -2.51 -7.09
CA GLU A 158 33.01 -1.43 -7.76
C GLU A 158 32.45 -1.10 -9.16
N ILE A 159 31.43 -1.81 -9.62
CA ILE A 159 30.86 -1.57 -10.94
C ILE A 159 30.05 -0.28 -10.92
N ASP A 160 30.47 0.65 -11.78
CA ASP A 160 29.80 1.91 -12.03
C ASP A 160 29.62 2.11 -13.55
N LEU A 161 28.37 2.08 -14.00
CA LEU A 161 28.05 2.10 -15.42
C LEU A 161 27.88 3.54 -15.92
N LYS A 162 28.58 3.90 -17.00
CA LYS A 162 28.45 5.23 -17.63
C LYS A 162 27.00 5.57 -18.01
N VAL A 163 26.22 4.58 -18.44
CA VAL A 163 24.81 4.75 -18.86
C VAL A 163 23.90 5.03 -17.66
N CYS A 164 24.21 4.42 -16.51
CA CYS A 164 23.46 4.61 -15.28
C CYS A 164 24.43 4.56 -14.09
N PRO A 165 24.98 5.71 -13.67
CA PRO A 165 25.88 5.75 -12.54
C PRO A 165 25.24 5.17 -11.28
N ARG A 166 26.04 4.55 -10.41
CA ARG A 166 25.58 3.87 -9.20
C ARG A 166 24.80 4.80 -8.27
N ILE A 167 25.23 6.05 -8.17
CA ILE A 167 24.54 7.10 -7.41
C ILE A 167 23.10 7.28 -7.92
N LYS A 168 22.93 7.35 -9.25
CA LYS A 168 21.61 7.50 -9.87
C LYS A 168 20.72 6.29 -9.59
N LEU A 169 21.26 5.08 -9.70
CA LEU A 169 20.50 3.87 -9.38
C LEU A 169 20.05 3.86 -7.91
N CYS A 170 20.91 4.25 -6.98
CA CYS A 170 20.60 4.28 -5.56
C CYS A 170 19.58 5.36 -5.18
N GLN A 171 19.50 6.44 -5.95
CA GLN A 171 18.57 7.55 -5.75
C GLN A 171 17.18 7.28 -6.37
N GLU A 172 17.14 6.68 -7.56
CA GLU A 172 15.89 6.37 -8.26
C GLU A 172 15.25 5.09 -7.69
N CYS A 173 14.45 5.24 -6.63
CA CYS A 173 13.66 4.17 -6.03
C CYS A 173 12.17 4.44 -6.19
N ILE A 174 11.43 3.41 -6.60
CA ILE A 174 9.99 3.48 -6.82
C ILE A 174 9.24 3.35 -5.51
N GLN A 175 8.40 4.34 -5.22
CA GLN A 175 7.50 4.30 -4.08
C GLN A 175 6.38 3.29 -4.35
N TYR A 176 6.26 2.30 -3.47
CA TYR A 176 5.17 1.33 -3.49
C TYR A 176 4.12 1.70 -2.46
N LEU A 177 2.88 1.89 -2.91
CA LEU A 177 1.81 2.37 -2.07
C LEU A 177 1.21 1.25 -1.21
N GLY A 178 1.06 1.53 0.07
CA GLY A 178 0.27 0.78 1.02
C GLY A 178 -1.24 0.87 0.74
N PRO A 179 -2.07 0.04 1.39
CA PRO A 179 -3.51 0.06 1.19
C PRO A 179 -4.18 1.43 1.42
N GLN A 180 -3.78 2.21 2.43
CA GLN A 180 -4.35 3.54 2.69
C GLN A 180 -3.78 4.59 1.74
N GLU A 181 -2.46 4.56 1.50
CA GLU A 181 -1.81 5.47 0.54
C GLU A 181 -2.47 5.39 -0.83
N ARG A 182 -2.88 4.18 -1.27
CA ARG A 182 -3.61 3.97 -2.54
C ARG A 182 -4.97 4.63 -2.60
N GLU A 183 -5.64 4.86 -1.47
CA GLU A 183 -6.98 5.46 -1.47
C GLU A 183 -6.96 6.89 -2.02
N GLN A 184 -5.85 7.61 -1.85
CA GLN A 184 -5.60 8.95 -2.41
C GLN A 184 -5.46 8.95 -3.94
N TYR A 185 -5.37 7.77 -4.55
CA TYR A 185 -5.24 7.60 -5.99
C TYR A 185 -6.42 6.84 -6.57
N GLU A 186 -7.45 6.49 -5.77
CA GLU A 186 -8.59 5.70 -6.24
C GLU A 186 -9.62 6.60 -6.93
N TYR A 187 -10.01 6.23 -8.15
CA TYR A 187 -11.03 6.89 -8.94
C TYR A 187 -12.19 5.94 -9.25
N ILE A 188 -13.38 6.48 -9.37
CA ILE A 188 -14.58 5.75 -9.77
C ILE A 188 -15.21 6.43 -10.98
N ILE A 189 -16.00 5.68 -11.74
CA ILE A 189 -16.77 6.22 -12.86
C ILE A 189 -18.19 6.49 -12.35
N ALA A 190 -18.58 7.76 -12.33
CA ALA A 190 -19.92 8.22 -11.94
C ALA A 190 -20.52 9.01 -13.10
N GLU A 191 -21.68 8.57 -13.60
CA GLU A 191 -22.41 9.27 -14.67
C GLU A 191 -21.55 9.55 -15.93
N GLY A 192 -20.65 8.62 -16.26
CA GLY A 192 -19.74 8.75 -17.42
C GLY A 192 -18.55 9.70 -17.21
N THR A 193 -18.35 10.20 -15.99
CA THR A 193 -17.17 10.99 -15.60
C THR A 193 -16.30 10.23 -14.61
N VAL A 194 -15.00 10.48 -14.65
CA VAL A 194 -14.01 9.92 -13.72
C VAL A 194 -13.87 10.88 -12.55
N VAL A 195 -14.23 10.41 -11.35
CA VAL A 195 -14.22 11.20 -10.12
C VAL A 195 -13.33 10.55 -9.07
N HIS A 196 -12.59 11.36 -8.33
CA HIS A 196 -11.77 10.89 -7.22
C HIS A 196 -12.67 10.40 -6.08
N LYS A 197 -12.41 9.19 -5.58
CA LYS A 197 -13.33 8.47 -4.72
C LYS A 197 -13.59 9.16 -3.37
N GLN A 198 -12.58 9.80 -2.78
CA GLN A 198 -12.69 10.34 -1.42
C GLN A 198 -13.32 11.75 -1.38
N ASN A 199 -12.97 12.63 -2.32
CA ASN A 199 -13.37 14.04 -2.30
C ASN A 199 -14.41 14.38 -3.38
N GLY A 200 -14.69 13.47 -4.32
CA GLY A 200 -15.65 13.70 -5.40
C GLY A 200 -15.15 14.62 -6.52
N ASN A 201 -13.90 15.07 -6.47
CA ASN A 201 -13.35 15.97 -7.48
C ASN A 201 -13.25 15.26 -8.83
N LEU A 202 -13.62 15.97 -9.90
CA LEU A 202 -13.44 15.49 -11.26
C LEU A 202 -11.95 15.31 -11.57
N LEU A 203 -11.60 14.21 -12.24
CA LEU A 203 -10.23 14.01 -12.70
C LEU A 203 -9.93 15.00 -13.82
N ASP A 204 -8.92 15.83 -13.57
CA ASP A 204 -8.39 16.77 -14.54
C ASP A 204 -6.87 16.63 -14.59
N THR A 205 -6.37 16.24 -15.77
CA THR A 205 -4.94 16.03 -16.00
C THR A 205 -4.25 17.26 -16.56
N ASN A 206 -4.98 18.32 -16.88
CA ASN A 206 -4.46 19.56 -17.46
C ASN A 206 -3.97 20.56 -16.41
N GLN A 207 -4.27 20.33 -15.13
CA GLN A 207 -3.90 21.22 -14.02
C GLN A 207 -2.43 21.11 -13.59
N GLY A 208 -1.62 20.30 -14.27
CA GLY A 208 -0.18 20.16 -14.03
C GLY A 208 0.68 21.00 -14.98
N LEU A 209 2.00 21.02 -14.78
CA LEU A 209 2.95 21.52 -15.79
C LEU A 209 2.65 20.84 -17.14
N GLU A 210 2.72 21.57 -18.25
CA GLU A 210 2.26 21.14 -19.59
C GLU A 210 2.88 19.80 -20.12
N ALA A 211 3.83 19.19 -19.39
CA ALA A 211 4.49 17.93 -19.72
C ALA A 211 4.18 16.75 -18.76
N SER A 212 3.36 16.93 -17.72
CA SER A 212 3.09 15.92 -16.69
C SER A 212 2.34 14.72 -17.25
N LYS A 213 2.98 13.54 -17.24
CA LYS A 213 2.40 12.30 -17.79
C LYS A 213 1.54 11.61 -16.74
N TRP A 214 0.24 11.59 -16.94
CA TRP A 214 -0.67 10.81 -16.09
C TRP A 214 -0.73 9.35 -16.52
N ILE A 215 -0.85 8.47 -15.52
CA ILE A 215 -0.91 7.02 -15.67
C ILE A 215 -2.07 6.45 -14.86
N PHE A 216 -2.59 5.30 -15.30
CA PHE A 216 -3.53 4.52 -14.51
C PHE A 216 -3.17 3.05 -14.43
N VAL A 217 -3.71 2.41 -13.40
CA VAL A 217 -3.76 0.97 -13.22
C VAL A 217 -5.17 0.56 -12.81
N MET A 218 -5.70 -0.47 -13.47
CA MET A 218 -6.87 -1.21 -13.01
C MET A 218 -6.40 -2.46 -12.27
N SER A 219 -6.74 -2.56 -10.97
CA SER A 219 -6.42 -3.74 -10.17
C SER A 219 -7.28 -4.96 -10.56
N THR A 220 -6.86 -6.16 -10.14
CA THR A 220 -7.65 -7.39 -10.29
C THR A 220 -8.96 -7.39 -9.50
N TYR A 221 -9.16 -6.42 -8.62
CA TYR A 221 -10.44 -6.17 -7.92
C TYR A 221 -11.27 -5.08 -8.60
N ARG A 222 -10.93 -4.68 -9.83
CA ARG A 222 -11.62 -3.65 -10.62
C ARG A 222 -11.64 -2.26 -9.97
N LYS A 223 -10.69 -2.00 -9.06
CA LYS A 223 -10.39 -0.64 -8.59
C LYS A 223 -9.48 0.07 -9.58
N LEU A 224 -9.86 1.27 -9.98
CA LEU A 224 -9.10 2.15 -10.86
C LEU A 224 -8.25 3.10 -10.01
N TYR A 225 -6.94 3.09 -10.26
CA TYR A 225 -6.00 4.03 -9.67
C TYR A 225 -5.39 4.91 -10.74
N ALA A 226 -5.26 6.21 -10.48
CA ALA A 226 -4.63 7.14 -11.40
C ALA A 226 -3.77 8.17 -10.67
N GLY A 227 -2.71 8.63 -11.32
CA GLY A 227 -1.78 9.59 -10.73
C GLY A 227 -0.75 10.10 -11.72
N GLU A 228 -0.05 11.16 -11.33
CA GLU A 228 1.05 11.71 -12.11
C GLU A 228 2.29 10.79 -12.03
N LYS A 229 2.86 10.45 -13.19
CA LYS A 229 4.10 9.69 -13.27
C LYS A 229 5.29 10.57 -12.92
N LYS A 230 6.13 10.12 -11.99
CA LYS A 230 7.42 10.72 -11.66
C LYS A 230 8.54 9.75 -12.03
N LYS A 231 9.30 10.04 -13.09
CA LYS A 231 10.36 9.14 -13.56
C LYS A 231 11.35 8.83 -12.42
N GLY A 232 11.64 7.55 -12.21
CA GLY A 232 12.55 7.10 -11.15
C GLY A 232 11.96 7.10 -9.73
N ALA A 233 10.72 7.56 -9.53
CA ALA A 233 10.10 7.64 -8.20
C ALA A 233 8.68 7.06 -8.12
N PHE A 234 7.86 7.24 -9.16
CA PHE A 234 6.46 6.81 -9.17
C PHE A 234 5.99 6.42 -10.58
N HIS A 235 5.53 5.19 -10.73
CA HIS A 235 4.98 4.68 -12.00
C HIS A 235 3.97 3.55 -11.78
N HIS A 236 3.58 2.82 -12.83
CA HIS A 236 2.46 1.87 -12.76
C HIS A 236 2.56 0.83 -11.64
N SER A 237 3.75 0.29 -11.38
CA SER A 237 3.95 -0.70 -10.30
C SER A 237 3.70 -0.10 -8.90
N SER A 238 3.83 1.21 -8.73
CA SER A 238 3.62 1.92 -7.46
C SER A 238 2.23 1.67 -6.88
N PHE A 239 1.20 1.67 -7.72
CA PHE A 239 -0.19 1.52 -7.27
C PHE A 239 -0.45 0.18 -6.60
N LEU A 240 0.16 -0.90 -7.06
CA LEU A 240 -0.12 -2.26 -6.56
C LEU A 240 1.10 -2.93 -5.92
N ALA A 241 2.15 -2.15 -5.62
CA ALA A 241 3.41 -2.62 -5.06
C ALA A 241 4.00 -3.82 -5.86
N GLY A 242 4.01 -3.68 -7.19
CA GLY A 242 4.46 -4.72 -8.12
C GLY A 242 3.47 -5.86 -8.39
N GLY A 243 2.25 -5.77 -7.85
CA GLY A 243 1.17 -6.73 -8.09
C GLY A 243 0.60 -6.67 -9.52
N THR A 244 -0.22 -7.66 -9.84
CA THR A 244 -0.81 -7.81 -11.19
C THR A 244 -1.92 -6.81 -11.47
N THR A 245 -2.05 -6.42 -12.73
CA THR A 245 -3.04 -5.44 -13.21
C THR A 245 -3.96 -6.06 -14.26
N LEU A 246 -5.21 -5.61 -14.36
CA LEU A 246 -6.09 -5.95 -15.50
C LEU A 246 -5.79 -5.08 -16.73
N ALA A 247 -5.45 -3.82 -16.47
CA ALA A 247 -5.12 -2.84 -17.48
C ALA A 247 -4.21 -1.79 -16.86
N THR A 248 -3.34 -1.23 -17.69
CA THR A 248 -2.40 -0.20 -17.29
C THR A 248 -2.11 0.68 -18.51
N GLY A 249 -1.89 1.97 -18.29
CA GLY A 249 -1.68 2.86 -19.42
C GLY A 249 -1.46 4.30 -19.04
N ARG A 250 -1.41 5.15 -20.06
CA ARG A 250 -1.50 6.61 -19.90
C ARG A 250 -2.95 7.02 -20.07
N LEU A 251 -3.35 8.09 -19.41
CA LEU A 251 -4.64 8.70 -19.65
C LEU A 251 -4.51 10.22 -19.66
N THR A 252 -5.47 10.85 -20.31
CA THR A 252 -5.70 12.29 -20.26
C THR A 252 -7.19 12.48 -19.98
N ALA A 253 -7.52 13.39 -19.10
CA ALA A 253 -8.89 13.72 -18.75
C ALA A 253 -9.03 15.21 -18.52
N GLU A 254 -10.19 15.73 -18.89
CA GLU A 254 -10.55 17.13 -18.71
C GLU A 254 -11.97 17.18 -18.17
N ASN A 255 -12.17 17.85 -17.04
CA ASN A 255 -13.47 17.89 -16.33
C ASN A 255 -14.08 16.49 -16.15
N GLY A 256 -13.26 15.51 -15.77
CA GLY A 256 -13.67 14.12 -15.55
C GLY A 256 -13.94 13.32 -16.83
N LYS A 257 -13.85 13.90 -18.02
CA LYS A 257 -14.05 13.17 -19.29
C LYS A 257 -12.71 12.73 -19.85
N LEU A 258 -12.59 11.44 -20.17
CA LEU A 258 -11.40 10.90 -20.83
C LEU A 258 -11.23 11.53 -22.21
N ARG A 259 -10.02 12.00 -22.49
CA ARG A 259 -9.59 12.51 -23.79
C ARG A 259 -8.73 11.49 -24.48
N VAL A 260 -8.95 11.30 -25.77
CA VAL A 260 -8.02 10.54 -26.62
C VAL A 260 -6.86 11.47 -26.95
N ARG A 261 -5.65 11.02 -26.65
CA ARG A 261 -4.45 11.68 -27.15
C ARG A 261 -4.28 11.21 -28.60
N MET A 262 -4.54 12.09 -29.56
CA MET A 262 -4.19 11.81 -30.96
C MET A 262 -2.67 11.57 -31.02
N PRO A 263 -2.20 10.56 -31.79
CA PRO A 263 -0.79 10.20 -31.89
C PRO A 263 0.09 11.34 -32.42
#